data_AF-A0A1H7DZ57-F1
#
_entry.id   AF-A0A1H7DZ57-F1
#
_cell.length_a   1.000
_cell.length_b   1.000
_cell.length_c   1.000
_cell.angle_alpha   90.00
_cell.angle_beta   90.00
_cell.angle_gamma   90.00
#
_symmetry.space_group_name_H-M   'P 1'
#
loop_
_entity.id
_entity.type
_entity.pdbx_description
1 polymer ?
#
loop_
_entity_poly.entity_id
_entity_poly.type
_entity_poly.pdbx_seq_one_letter_code
_entity_poly.pdbx_strand_id
1 'polypeptide(L)'
;MAALAAPGVFVWDDYVVTLWTYYEPVTQAIPPADYASALERLHAGMRRVNLLTPHFTDRVSEAQTLVADHDRTPNLTDADRVFLAGTLDRLRRAVSDSGRPEQLLHGEPHPGNLLSTPIGLLFIDFETCCRGPIEFDLAHAPDEVADLYPGVDHHLLRDCRTLMLAMITTWRWDRDDQFPDGHRLGIQWLSELGKATAR
;
A
#
# COMPACT_ATOMS: atom_id res chain seq x y z
N MET A 1 -34.08 -13.14 2.14
CA MET A 1 -33.02 -12.29 2.73
C MET A 1 -33.53 -10.87 2.75
N ALA A 2 -33.38 -10.16 3.87
CA ALA A 2 -33.66 -8.72 3.91
C ALA A 2 -32.77 -8.03 2.87
N ALA A 3 -33.34 -7.10 2.09
CA ALA A 3 -32.55 -6.28 1.20
C ALA A 3 -31.47 -5.56 2.03
N LEU A 4 -30.21 -5.65 1.59
CA LEU A 4 -29.13 -4.87 2.17
C LEU A 4 -29.52 -3.39 2.05
N ALA A 5 -29.49 -2.66 3.16
CA ALA A 5 -29.65 -1.22 3.11
C ALA A 5 -28.56 -0.65 2.19
N ALA A 6 -28.91 0.36 1.40
CA ALA A 6 -27.91 1.04 0.57
C ALA A 6 -26.79 1.57 1.49
N PRO A 7 -25.51 1.43 1.11
CA PRO A 7 -24.40 1.99 1.88
C PRO A 7 -24.64 3.49 2.06
N GLY A 8 -24.52 3.95 3.30
CA GLY A 8 -24.88 5.31 3.69
C GLY A 8 -23.90 5.85 4.72
N VAL A 9 -23.73 7.17 4.69
CA VAL A 9 -22.97 7.93 5.68
C VAL A 9 -23.94 8.45 6.73
N PHE A 10 -23.67 8.12 7.99
CA PHE A 10 -24.42 8.59 9.15
C PHE A 10 -23.53 9.51 9.97
N VAL A 11 -24.13 10.47 10.67
CA VAL A 11 -23.43 11.33 11.63
C VAL A 11 -23.94 11.00 13.02
N TRP A 12 -23.03 10.65 13.92
CA TRP A 12 -23.33 10.42 15.33
C TRP A 12 -22.37 11.26 16.18
N ASP A 13 -22.90 12.32 16.79
CA ASP A 13 -22.12 13.39 17.43
C ASP A 13 -21.04 13.93 16.49
N ASP A 14 -19.76 13.89 16.90
CA ASP A 14 -18.61 14.35 16.11
C ASP A 14 -18.05 13.26 15.16
N TYR A 15 -18.71 12.10 15.08
CA TYR A 15 -18.26 10.97 14.27
C TYR A 15 -19.05 10.81 12.98
N VAL A 16 -18.32 10.55 11.90
CA VAL A 16 -18.87 10.06 10.63
C VAL A 16 -18.84 8.53 10.67
N VAL A 17 -20.01 7.91 10.58
CA VAL A 17 -20.20 6.45 10.70
C VAL A 17 -20.66 5.88 9.35
N THR A 18 -20.03 4.81 8.90
CA THR A 18 -20.47 4.04 7.72
C THR A 18 -20.82 2.62 8.16
N LEU A 19 -21.90 2.07 7.57
CA LEU A 19 -22.32 0.69 7.81
C LEU A 19 -22.09 -0.13 6.55
N TRP A 20 -21.38 -1.24 6.70
CA TRP A 20 -20.97 -2.11 5.60
C TRP A 20 -21.63 -3.48 5.71
N THR A 21 -21.79 -4.15 4.57
CA THR A 21 -22.24 -5.54 4.55
C THR A 21 -21.15 -6.40 5.17
N TYR A 22 -21.50 -7.12 6.23
CA TYR A 22 -20.61 -8.11 6.81
C TYR A 22 -20.58 -9.38 5.95
N TYR A 23 -19.38 -9.81 5.58
CA TYR A 23 -19.13 -11.06 4.88
C TYR A 23 -18.42 -12.02 5.84
N GLU A 24 -19.03 -13.17 6.12
CA GLU A 24 -18.45 -14.20 7.00
C GLU A 24 -17.13 -14.72 6.40
N PRO A 25 -15.99 -14.54 7.09
CA PRO A 25 -14.71 -15.09 6.65
C PRO A 25 -14.70 -16.61 6.79
N VAL A 26 -14.14 -17.30 5.79
CA VAL A 26 -13.83 -18.74 5.91
C VAL A 26 -12.34 -18.93 6.13
N THR A 27 -11.96 -19.84 7.03
CA THR A 27 -10.57 -20.12 7.40
C THR A 27 -9.88 -21.03 6.37
N GLN A 28 -9.89 -20.64 5.11
CA GLN A 28 -9.24 -21.36 4.03
C GLN A 28 -8.02 -20.59 3.54
N ALA A 29 -6.88 -21.28 3.43
CA ALA A 29 -5.70 -20.71 2.80
C ALA A 29 -6.00 -20.32 1.35
N ILE A 30 -5.57 -19.13 0.95
CA ILE A 30 -5.78 -18.59 -0.38
C ILE A 30 -4.60 -18.98 -1.26
N PRO A 31 -4.79 -19.82 -2.31
CA PRO A 31 -3.72 -20.13 -3.25
C PRO A 31 -3.22 -18.86 -3.98
N PRO A 32 -1.91 -18.73 -4.25
CA PRO A 32 -1.38 -17.55 -4.96
C PRO A 32 -2.05 -17.27 -6.30
N ALA A 33 -2.44 -18.31 -7.04
CA ALA A 33 -3.16 -18.18 -8.31
C ALA A 33 -4.56 -17.56 -8.15
N ASP A 34 -5.27 -17.92 -7.08
CA ASP A 34 -6.60 -17.38 -6.79
C ASP A 34 -6.51 -15.92 -6.36
N TYR A 35 -5.46 -15.57 -5.60
CA TYR A 35 -5.15 -14.20 -5.25
C TYR A 35 -4.82 -13.38 -6.50
N ALA A 36 -3.89 -13.83 -7.34
CA ALA A 36 -3.53 -13.13 -8.58
C ALA A 36 -4.76 -12.88 -9.46
N SER A 37 -5.63 -13.89 -9.60
CA SER A 37 -6.90 -13.79 -10.32
C SER A 37 -7.86 -12.78 -9.68
N ALA A 38 -7.95 -12.74 -8.35
CA ALA A 38 -8.80 -11.78 -7.64
C ALA A 38 -8.29 -10.34 -7.81
N LEU A 39 -6.98 -10.12 -7.71
CA LEU A 39 -6.36 -8.82 -7.89
C LEU A 39 -6.50 -8.32 -9.34
N GLU A 40 -6.40 -9.22 -10.33
CA GLU A 40 -6.65 -8.87 -11.74
C GLU A 40 -8.10 -8.39 -11.94
N ARG A 41 -9.07 -9.11 -11.37
CA ARG A 41 -10.49 -8.72 -11.41
C ARG A 41 -10.72 -7.38 -10.72
N LEU A 42 -10.05 -7.13 -9.59
CA LEU A 42 -10.13 -5.86 -8.87
C LEU A 42 -9.63 -4.72 -9.77
N HIS A 43 -8.41 -4.81 -10.29
CA HIS A 43 -7.85 -3.81 -11.20
C HIS A 43 -8.74 -3.58 -12.43
N ALA A 44 -9.31 -4.65 -13.02
CA ALA A 44 -10.24 -4.52 -14.14
C ALA A 44 -11.51 -3.73 -13.79
N GLY A 45 -12.02 -3.89 -12.57
CA GLY A 45 -13.12 -3.09 -12.04
C GLY A 45 -12.71 -1.63 -11.79
N MET A 46 -11.60 -1.43 -11.08
CA MET A 46 -11.11 -0.10 -10.70
C MET A 46 -10.78 0.78 -11.90
N ARG A 47 -10.28 0.22 -13.02
CA ARG A 47 -10.10 0.97 -14.29
C ARG A 47 -11.36 1.66 -14.80
N ARG A 48 -12.54 1.18 -14.42
CA ARG A 48 -13.83 1.72 -14.88
C ARG A 48 -14.42 2.75 -13.91
N VAL A 49 -13.81 2.91 -12.74
CA VAL A 49 -14.28 3.85 -11.72
C VAL A 49 -13.61 5.20 -11.94
N ASN A 50 -14.42 6.24 -12.12
CA ASN A 50 -13.94 7.61 -12.22
C ASN A 50 -14.17 8.34 -10.88
N LEU A 51 -13.24 8.15 -9.96
CA LEU A 51 -13.23 8.80 -8.65
C LEU A 51 -12.04 9.76 -8.58
N LEU A 52 -12.25 10.95 -8.00
CA LEU A 52 -11.13 11.82 -7.65
C LEU A 52 -10.38 11.18 -6.49
N THR A 53 -9.16 10.73 -6.75
CA THR A 53 -8.30 10.09 -5.75
C THR A 53 -6.90 10.69 -5.75
N PRO A 54 -6.19 10.63 -4.62
CA PRO A 54 -4.78 11.01 -4.54
C PRO A 54 -3.93 10.21 -5.53
N HIS A 55 -2.75 10.74 -5.85
CA HIS A 55 -1.74 10.01 -6.60
C HIS A 55 -0.81 9.26 -5.64
N PHE A 56 -0.22 8.14 -6.04
CA PHE A 56 0.69 7.37 -5.15
C PHE A 56 1.86 8.24 -4.65
N THR A 57 2.27 9.25 -5.43
CA THR A 57 3.33 10.19 -5.06
C THR A 57 2.99 11.08 -3.87
N ASP A 58 1.71 11.20 -3.52
CA ASP A 58 1.28 12.04 -2.39
C ASP A 58 1.75 11.41 -1.07
N ARG A 59 1.58 10.10 -0.89
CA ARG A 59 2.13 9.35 0.26
C ARG A 59 3.66 9.37 0.30
N VAL A 60 4.31 9.38 -0.87
CA VAL A 60 5.77 9.54 -0.94
C VAL A 60 6.18 10.94 -0.47
N SER A 61 5.41 11.97 -0.82
CA SER A 61 5.66 13.35 -0.41
C SER A 61 5.44 13.55 1.09
N GLU A 62 4.45 12.87 1.67
CA GLU A 62 4.23 12.81 3.12
C GLU A 62 5.43 12.18 3.83
N ALA A 63 5.94 11.04 3.33
CA ALA A 63 7.14 10.42 3.86
C ALA A 63 8.36 11.36 3.74
N GLN A 64 8.56 12.02 2.60
CA GLN A 64 9.65 12.99 2.42
C GLN A 64 9.55 14.16 3.41
N THR A 65 8.34 14.65 3.66
CA THR A 65 8.09 15.73 4.64
C THR A 65 8.45 15.27 6.04
N LEU A 66 8.06 14.04 6.42
CA LEU A 66 8.40 13.46 7.72
C LEU A 66 9.92 13.27 7.88
N VAL A 67 10.62 12.77 6.85
CA VAL A 67 12.10 12.68 6.85
C VAL A 67 12.76 14.05 6.94
N ALA A 68 12.15 15.13 6.46
CA ALA A 68 12.73 16.47 6.58
C ALA A 68 12.50 17.10 7.96
N ASP A 69 11.52 16.62 8.73
CA ASP A 69 11.12 17.17 10.01
C ASP A 69 11.93 16.55 11.17
N HIS A 70 12.96 17.27 11.63
CA HIS A 70 13.79 16.85 12.75
C HIS A 70 13.05 16.77 14.08
N ASP A 71 12.01 17.60 14.27
CA ASP A 71 11.24 17.62 15.51
C ASP A 71 10.35 16.36 15.60
N ARG A 72 9.81 15.90 14.47
CA ARG A 72 9.04 14.66 14.38
C ARG A 72 9.89 13.39 14.33
N THR A 73 11.12 13.47 13.81
CA THR A 73 12.02 12.30 13.69
C THR A 73 13.33 12.48 14.47
N PRO A 74 13.28 12.76 15.79
CA PRO A 74 14.47 13.14 16.56
C PRO A 74 15.51 12.01 16.71
N ASN A 75 15.08 10.75 16.56
CA ASN A 75 15.95 9.58 16.67
C ASN A 75 16.58 9.15 15.34
N LEU A 76 16.17 9.77 14.21
CA LEU A 76 16.71 9.47 12.89
C LEU A 76 18.02 10.24 12.70
N THR A 77 19.13 9.52 12.52
CA THR A 77 20.46 10.13 12.34
C THR A 77 20.53 10.92 11.03
N ASP A 78 21.43 11.90 10.94
CA ASP A 78 21.61 12.69 9.71
C ASP A 78 21.98 11.81 8.50
N ALA A 79 22.79 10.78 8.72
CA ALA A 79 23.18 9.84 7.66
C ALA A 79 21.96 9.03 7.16
N ASP A 80 21.14 8.52 8.08
CA ASP A 80 19.94 7.76 7.74
C ASP A 80 18.87 8.64 7.10
N ARG A 81 18.77 9.90 7.53
CA ARG A 81 17.90 10.92 6.93
C ARG A 81 18.27 11.18 5.48
N VAL A 82 19.54 11.43 5.19
CA VAL A 82 20.03 11.61 3.82
C VAL A 82 19.77 10.36 2.97
N PHE A 83 20.03 9.17 3.53
CA PHE A 83 19.78 7.92 2.85
C PHE A 83 18.29 7.70 2.51
N LEU A 84 17.38 7.90 3.48
CA LEU A 84 15.94 7.75 3.25
C LEU A 84 15.41 8.80 2.27
N ALA A 85 15.79 10.07 2.44
CA ALA A 85 15.35 11.15 1.54
C ALA A 85 15.79 10.88 0.10
N GLY A 86 17.06 10.51 -0.11
CA GLY A 86 17.58 10.16 -1.43
C GLY A 86 16.92 8.91 -2.02
N THR A 87 16.66 7.89 -1.19
CA THR A 87 15.96 6.66 -1.64
C THR A 87 14.54 6.95 -2.09
N LEU A 88 13.76 7.68 -1.27
CA LEU A 88 12.39 8.08 -1.59
C LEU A 88 12.34 8.90 -2.88
N ASP A 89 13.20 9.90 -3.01
CA ASP A 89 13.23 10.77 -4.19
C ASP A 89 13.59 10.00 -5.48
N ARG A 90 14.63 9.17 -5.43
CA ARG A 90 15.05 8.35 -6.58
C ARG A 90 13.95 7.41 -7.02
N LEU A 91 13.32 6.68 -6.09
CA LEU A 91 12.30 5.69 -6.41
C LEU A 91 10.98 6.35 -6.83
N ARG A 92 10.62 7.51 -6.25
CA ARG A 92 9.49 8.31 -6.73
C ARG A 92 9.64 8.62 -8.21
N ARG A 93 10.82 9.10 -8.64
CA ARG A 93 11.12 9.38 -10.05
C ARG A 93 11.10 8.10 -10.88
N ALA A 94 11.79 7.05 -10.46
CA ALA A 94 11.85 5.79 -11.20
C ALA A 94 10.45 5.20 -11.48
N VAL A 95 9.55 5.23 -10.49
CA VAL A 95 8.18 4.74 -10.65
C VAL A 95 7.36 5.68 -11.56
N SER A 96 7.45 7.00 -11.34
CA SER A 96 6.70 8.00 -12.13
C SER A 96 7.16 8.05 -13.60
N ASP A 97 8.45 7.88 -13.85
CA ASP A 97 9.07 7.98 -15.18
C ASP A 97 9.05 6.64 -15.94
N SER A 98 8.46 5.58 -15.35
CA SER A 98 8.40 4.24 -15.95
C SER A 98 7.61 4.16 -17.26
N GLY A 99 6.77 5.15 -17.55
CA GLY A 99 5.88 5.18 -18.71
C GLY A 99 4.75 4.14 -18.67
N ARG A 100 4.57 3.46 -17.54
CA ARG A 100 3.50 2.48 -17.35
C ARG A 100 2.15 3.17 -17.22
N PRO A 101 1.07 2.57 -17.74
CA PRO A 101 -0.26 3.15 -17.62
C PRO A 101 -0.73 3.15 -16.16
N GLU A 102 -1.20 4.30 -15.71
CA GLU A 102 -1.76 4.46 -14.37
C GLU A 102 -3.28 4.26 -14.36
N GLN A 103 -3.79 3.68 -13.28
CA GLN A 103 -5.20 3.48 -13.03
C GLN A 103 -5.54 3.74 -11.56
N LEU A 104 -6.83 3.71 -11.21
CA LEU A 104 -7.23 3.63 -9.82
C LEU A 104 -6.79 2.27 -9.24
N LEU A 105 -6.16 2.33 -8.08
CA LEU A 105 -5.59 1.21 -7.33
C LEU A 105 -6.29 1.08 -5.97
N HIS A 106 -6.14 -0.08 -5.35
CA HIS A 106 -6.55 -0.31 -3.96
C HIS A 106 -5.67 0.49 -2.99
N GLY A 107 -4.38 0.60 -3.28
CA GLY A 107 -3.39 1.27 -2.47
C GLY A 107 -2.65 0.33 -1.52
N GLU A 108 -3.33 -0.66 -0.93
CA GLU A 108 -2.75 -1.64 0.00
C GLU A 108 -3.43 -3.03 -0.07
N PRO A 109 -3.46 -3.70 -1.23
CA PRO A 109 -4.04 -5.03 -1.36
C PRO A 109 -3.06 -6.07 -0.82
N HIS A 110 -2.85 -6.11 0.50
CA HIS A 110 -2.04 -7.12 1.18
C HIS A 110 -2.91 -8.27 1.72
N PRO A 111 -2.34 -9.44 2.10
CA PRO A 111 -3.13 -10.58 2.58
C PRO A 111 -4.12 -10.28 3.71
N GLY A 112 -3.81 -9.33 4.59
CA GLY A 112 -4.72 -8.89 5.66
C GLY A 112 -6.00 -8.20 5.17
N ASN A 113 -6.01 -7.69 3.94
CA ASN A 113 -7.14 -7.00 3.30
C ASN A 113 -7.86 -7.90 2.29
N LEU A 114 -7.54 -9.20 2.27
CA LEU A 114 -8.15 -10.18 1.39
C LEU A 114 -8.93 -11.21 2.21
N LEU A 115 -10.26 -11.13 2.13
CA LEU A 115 -11.16 -12.07 2.79
C LEU A 115 -11.46 -13.25 1.87
N SER A 116 -11.30 -14.46 2.37
CA SER A 116 -11.93 -15.65 1.80
C SER A 116 -13.36 -15.74 2.32
N THR A 117 -14.34 -15.85 1.43
CA THR A 117 -15.77 -15.89 1.79
C THR A 117 -16.50 -16.97 0.98
N PRO A 118 -17.73 -17.38 1.37
CA PRO A 118 -18.52 -18.35 0.60
C PRO A 118 -18.84 -17.92 -0.84
N ILE A 119 -18.72 -16.63 -1.16
CA ILE A 119 -18.97 -16.08 -2.50
C ILE A 119 -17.66 -15.78 -3.27
N GLY A 120 -16.51 -16.17 -2.72
CA GLY A 120 -15.19 -15.95 -3.30
C GLY A 120 -14.35 -14.94 -2.52
N LEU A 121 -13.24 -14.53 -3.13
CA LEU A 121 -12.29 -13.60 -2.51
C LEU A 121 -12.77 -12.16 -2.63
N LEU A 122 -12.72 -11.41 -1.54
CA LEU A 122 -13.11 -10.00 -1.48
C LEU A 122 -11.98 -9.16 -0.90
N PHE A 123 -11.66 -8.05 -1.56
CA PHE A 123 -10.81 -7.02 -0.98
C PHE A 123 -11.63 -6.11 -0.08
N ILE A 124 -11.05 -5.69 1.03
CA ILE A 124 -11.62 -4.74 1.99
C ILE A 124 -10.63 -3.60 2.20
N ASP A 125 -11.05 -2.58 2.95
CA ASP A 125 -10.17 -1.48 3.36
C ASP A 125 -9.67 -0.60 2.20
N PHE A 126 -10.61 0.11 1.57
CA PHE A 126 -10.37 0.97 0.40
C PHE A 126 -9.93 2.40 0.76
N GLU A 127 -9.51 2.67 2.00
CA GLU A 127 -9.19 4.03 2.45
C GLU A 127 -7.91 4.61 1.85
N THR A 128 -7.03 3.75 1.36
CA THR A 128 -5.74 4.11 0.75
C THR A 128 -5.77 4.16 -0.78
N CYS A 129 -6.96 4.11 -1.39
CA CYS A 129 -7.11 4.17 -2.85
C CYS A 129 -6.35 5.36 -3.45
N CYS A 130 -5.49 5.06 -4.42
CA CYS A 130 -4.70 6.07 -5.12
C CYS A 130 -4.65 5.78 -6.63
N ARG A 131 -4.12 6.72 -7.41
CA ARG A 131 -3.73 6.50 -8.80
C ARG A 131 -2.27 6.11 -8.89
N GLY A 132 -1.96 5.12 -9.74
CA GLY A 132 -0.60 4.69 -10.00
C GLY A 132 -0.53 3.47 -10.93
N PRO A 133 0.68 2.95 -11.19
CA PRO A 133 0.88 1.71 -11.95
C PRO A 133 0.47 0.49 -11.11
N ILE A 134 0.01 -0.59 -11.75
CA ILE A 134 -0.42 -1.82 -11.05
C ILE A 134 0.68 -2.45 -10.20
N GLU A 135 1.93 -2.21 -10.55
CA GLU A 135 3.10 -2.63 -9.80
C GLU A 135 3.14 -2.04 -8.39
N PHE A 136 2.54 -0.86 -8.18
CA PHE A 136 2.43 -0.25 -6.86
C PHE A 136 1.49 -1.04 -5.95
N ASP A 137 0.35 -1.51 -6.46
CA ASP A 137 -0.54 -2.42 -5.72
C ASP A 137 0.09 -3.80 -5.53
N LEU A 138 0.70 -4.36 -6.57
CA LEU A 138 1.35 -5.68 -6.52
C LEU A 138 2.52 -5.74 -5.53
N ALA A 139 3.13 -4.60 -5.23
CA ALA A 139 4.18 -4.54 -4.24
C ALA A 139 3.69 -4.91 -2.83
N HIS A 140 2.38 -4.83 -2.54
CA HIS A 140 1.75 -5.28 -1.29
C HIS A 140 1.44 -6.78 -1.25
N ALA A 141 1.52 -7.47 -2.39
CA ALA A 141 1.25 -8.89 -2.50
C ALA A 141 2.53 -9.75 -2.40
N PRO A 142 2.42 -11.02 -1.95
CA PRO A 142 3.53 -11.98 -1.99
C PRO A 142 4.13 -12.16 -3.39
N ASP A 143 5.40 -12.55 -3.45
CA ASP A 143 6.15 -12.78 -4.71
C ASP A 143 5.42 -13.76 -5.64
N GLU A 144 4.90 -14.85 -5.07
CA GLU A 144 4.21 -15.90 -5.83
C GLU A 144 2.92 -15.41 -6.48
N VAL A 145 2.31 -14.35 -5.95
CA VAL A 145 1.12 -13.73 -6.52
C VAL A 145 1.51 -12.83 -7.68
N ALA A 146 2.56 -12.03 -7.51
CA ALA A 146 3.05 -11.14 -8.55
C ALA A 146 3.59 -11.90 -9.77
N ASP A 147 4.25 -13.04 -9.55
CA ASP A 147 4.75 -13.92 -10.61
C ASP A 147 3.63 -14.54 -11.48
N LEU A 148 2.42 -14.65 -10.92
CA LEU A 148 1.24 -15.17 -11.61
C LEU A 148 0.37 -14.07 -12.24
N TYR A 149 0.62 -12.80 -11.90
CA TYR A 149 -0.15 -11.69 -12.42
C TYR A 149 0.29 -11.35 -13.86
N PRO A 150 -0.64 -11.20 -14.82
CA PRO A 150 -0.26 -10.95 -16.22
C PRO A 150 0.22 -9.51 -16.45
N GLY A 151 1.31 -9.37 -17.22
CA GLY A 151 1.76 -8.08 -17.75
C GLY A 151 2.52 -7.20 -16.76
N VAL A 152 3.02 -7.77 -15.66
CA VAL A 152 3.87 -7.10 -14.67
C VAL A 152 5.23 -6.72 -15.25
N ASP A 153 5.66 -5.50 -15.01
CA ASP A 153 7.07 -5.13 -15.12
C ASP A 153 7.79 -5.47 -13.81
N HIS A 154 8.58 -6.55 -13.81
CA HIS A 154 9.27 -7.01 -12.59
C HIS A 154 10.37 -6.06 -12.10
N HIS A 155 10.92 -5.21 -12.97
CA HIS A 155 11.87 -4.17 -12.53
C HIS A 155 11.10 -3.09 -11.78
N LEU A 156 10.01 -2.59 -12.36
CA LEU A 156 9.18 -1.58 -11.70
C LEU A 156 8.55 -2.11 -10.40
N LEU A 157 8.13 -3.38 -10.36
CA LEU A 157 7.64 -4.01 -9.14
C LEU A 157 8.70 -4.00 -8.03
N ARG A 158 9.97 -4.26 -8.38
CA ARG A 158 11.09 -4.18 -7.42
C ARG A 158 11.26 -2.74 -6.89
N ASP A 159 11.18 -1.75 -7.77
CA ASP A 159 11.24 -0.34 -7.40
C ASP A 159 10.08 0.04 -6.47
N CYS A 160 8.85 -0.40 -6.79
CA CYS A 160 7.65 -0.18 -5.97
C CYS A 160 7.78 -0.81 -4.58
N ARG A 161 8.27 -2.05 -4.49
CA ARG A 161 8.52 -2.73 -3.20
C ARG A 161 9.56 -2.00 -2.36
N THR A 162 10.62 -1.53 -2.99
CA THR A 162 11.67 -0.76 -2.31
C THR A 162 11.14 0.60 -1.85
N LEU A 163 10.30 1.25 -2.67
CA LEU A 163 9.66 2.52 -2.36
C LEU A 163 8.72 2.38 -1.15
N MET A 164 7.88 1.34 -1.15
CA MET A 164 7.01 1.03 -0.03
C MET A 164 7.79 0.73 1.24
N LEU A 165 8.86 -0.08 1.16
CA LEU A 165 9.73 -0.32 2.31
C LEU A 165 10.31 0.99 2.86
N ALA A 166 10.73 1.92 1.98
CA ALA A 166 11.23 3.23 2.39
C ALA A 166 10.15 4.10 3.06
N MET A 167 8.91 4.09 2.54
CA MET A 167 7.77 4.80 3.14
C MET A 167 7.44 4.25 4.54
N ILE A 168 7.24 2.94 4.67
CA ILE A 168 6.90 2.34 5.98
C ILE A 168 8.04 2.48 6.97
N THR A 169 9.31 2.39 6.53
CA THR A 169 10.49 2.65 7.38
C THR A 169 10.45 4.07 7.91
N THR A 170 10.14 5.04 7.04
CA THR A 170 10.04 6.45 7.42
C THR A 170 8.99 6.68 8.51
N TRP A 171 7.80 6.08 8.38
CA TRP A 171 6.73 6.24 9.38
C TRP A 171 7.10 5.66 10.75
N ARG A 172 7.97 4.64 10.80
CA ARG A 172 8.50 4.09 12.07
C ARG A 172 9.47 5.01 12.80
N TRP A 173 9.92 6.09 12.18
CA TRP A 173 10.77 7.11 12.81
C TRP A 173 10.00 8.30 13.35
N ASP A 174 8.69 8.38 13.10
CA ASP A 174 7.84 9.40 13.69
C ASP A 174 7.74 9.20 15.21
N ARG A 175 8.01 10.25 15.98
CA ARG A 175 7.90 10.22 17.44
C ARG A 175 6.46 9.96 17.91
N ASP A 176 5.49 10.30 17.07
CA ASP A 176 4.07 10.13 17.33
C ASP A 176 3.53 8.78 16.82
N ASP A 177 4.41 7.91 16.28
CA ASP A 177 4.03 6.55 15.87
C ASP A 177 3.60 5.70 17.07
N GLN A 178 2.37 5.19 17.03
CA GLN A 178 1.79 4.37 18.10
C GLN A 178 1.79 2.88 17.78
N PHE A 179 2.33 2.47 16.62
CA PHE A 179 2.39 1.06 16.27
C PHE A 179 3.35 0.28 17.19
N PRO A 180 2.99 -0.96 17.57
CA PRO A 180 3.87 -1.82 18.35
C PRO A 180 5.24 -2.00 17.70
N ASP A 181 6.28 -2.02 18.52
CA ASP A 181 7.68 -2.21 18.10
C ASP A 181 8.22 -1.21 17.06
N GLY A 182 7.61 -0.03 16.92
CA GLY A 182 7.90 0.92 15.84
C GLY A 182 9.40 1.18 15.64
N HIS A 183 10.10 1.62 16.68
CA HIS A 183 11.55 1.90 16.61
C HIS A 183 12.40 0.67 16.23
N ARG A 184 12.08 -0.52 16.78
CA ARG A 184 12.79 -1.77 16.46
C ARG A 184 12.61 -2.13 14.98
N LEU A 185 11.39 -1.99 14.47
CA LEU A 185 11.06 -2.22 13.06
C LEU A 185 11.73 -1.18 12.16
N GLY A 186 11.77 0.09 12.57
CA GLY A 186 12.47 1.16 11.85
C GLY A 186 13.94 0.84 11.62
N ILE A 187 14.67 0.41 12.65
CA ILE A 187 16.07 -0.02 12.53
C ILE A 187 16.20 -1.23 11.58
N GLN A 188 15.35 -2.24 11.77
CA GLN A 188 15.41 -3.47 10.98
C GLN A 188 15.18 -3.17 9.48
N TRP A 189 14.12 -2.45 9.15
CA TRP A 189 13.74 -2.16 7.78
C TRP A 189 14.69 -1.18 7.11
N LEU A 190 15.29 -0.25 7.86
CA LEU A 190 16.37 0.59 7.34
C LEU A 190 17.58 -0.26 6.90
N SER A 191 17.95 -1.28 7.68
CA SER A 191 19.01 -2.22 7.29
C SER A 191 18.64 -3.02 6.04
N GLU A 192 17.41 -3.51 5.95
CA GLU A 192 16.93 -4.23 4.76
C GLU A 192 16.90 -3.32 3.52
N LEU A 193 16.51 -2.05 3.68
CA LEU A 193 16.52 -1.06 2.60
C LEU A 193 17.95 -0.80 2.10
N GLY A 194 18.93 -0.73 3.01
CA GLY A 194 20.34 -0.65 2.65
C GLY A 194 20.81 -1.83 1.80
N LYS A 195 20.37 -3.05 2.11
CA LYS A 195 20.70 -4.26 1.32
C LYS A 195 19.99 -4.28 -0.03
N ALA A 196 18.74 -3.80 -0.09
CA ALA A 196 17.95 -3.78 -1.31
C ALA A 196 18.47 -2.77 -2.35
N THR A 197 19.02 -1.65 -1.89
CA THR A 197 19.48 -0.54 -2.74
C THR A 197 20.96 -0.61 -3.13
N ALA A 198 21.72 -1.56 -2.56
CA ALA A 198 23.12 -1.81 -2.90
C ALA A 198 23.31 -2.80 -4.07
N ARG A 199 22.22 -3.34 -4.62
CA ARG A 199 22.20 -4.29 -5.75
C ARG A 199 21.82 -3.58 -7.03
#